data_AF-A0AAD8SSC6-F1
#
_entry.id   AF-A0AAD8SSC6-F1
#
_cell.length_a   1.000
_cell.length_b   1.000
_cell.length_c   1.000
_cell.angle_alpha   90.00
_cell.angle_beta   90.00
_cell.angle_gamma   90.00
#
_symmetry.space_group_name_H-M   'P 1'
#
loop_
_entity.id
_entity.type
_entity.pdbx_description
1 polymer ?
#
loop_
_entity_poly.entity_id
_entity_poly.type
_entity_poly.pdbx_seq_one_letter_code
_entity_poly.pdbx_strand_id
1 'polypeptide(L)' 'MGHSRPRWKNAQRKSGQEDKGDAIPDELLGLVFLRLTSPLDLVRAAFACRSWRKVIAAEDFRVLSARHGAPSP' A
#
# COMPACT_ATOMS: atom_id res chain seq x y z
N MET A 1 40.19 -1.37 -3.01
CA MET A 1 39.26 -0.21 -3.05
C MET A 1 37.86 -0.77 -3.25
N GLY A 2 37.03 -0.79 -2.19
CA GLY A 2 35.73 -1.47 -2.19
C GLY A 2 34.63 -0.61 -2.77
N HIS A 3 33.96 -1.08 -3.83
CA HIS A 3 32.75 -0.46 -4.34
C HIS A 3 31.52 -1.01 -3.61
N SER A 4 31.25 -0.49 -2.41
CA SER A 4 29.99 -0.78 -1.72
C SER A 4 28.87 0.04 -2.36
N ARG A 5 28.15 -0.55 -3.31
CA ARG A 5 26.90 0.04 -3.81
C ARG A 5 25.78 -0.17 -2.79
N PRO A 6 25.03 0.87 -2.40
CA PRO A 6 23.94 0.75 -1.43
C PRO A 6 22.84 -0.22 -1.90
N ARG A 7 22.44 -1.15 -1.03
CA ARG A 7 21.44 -2.21 -1.26
C ARG A 7 20.08 -1.70 -1.80
N TRP A 8 19.73 -0.44 -1.55
CA TRP A 8 18.44 0.13 -1.95
C TRP A 8 18.31 0.43 -3.45
N LYS A 9 19.42 0.68 -4.16
CA LYS A 9 19.38 1.03 -5.60
C LYS A 9 18.99 -0.14 -6.51
N ASN A 10 19.08 -1.38 -6.02
CA ASN A 10 18.76 -2.59 -6.77
C ASN A 10 17.32 -3.07 -6.54
N ALA A 11 16.71 -2.71 -5.40
CA ALA A 11 15.31 -2.99 -5.13
C ALA A 11 14.39 -2.15 -6.04
N GLN A 12 14.84 -0.96 -6.46
CA GLN A 12 14.10 -0.06 -7.33
C GLN A 12 14.01 -0.56 -8.80
N ARG A 13 14.91 -1.45 -9.25
CA ARG A 13 15.02 -1.82 -10.68
C ARG A 13 14.29 -3.10 -11.11
N LYS A 14 13.55 -3.77 -10.22
CA LYS A 14 12.89 -5.05 -10.56
C LYS A 14 11.57 -5.32 -9.82
N SER A 15 10.72 -4.32 -9.71
CA SER A 15 9.27 -4.54 -9.75
C SER A 15 8.79 -3.92 -11.05
N GLY A 16 9.10 -4.56 -12.17
CA GLY A 16 8.06 -5.39 -12.74
C GLY A 16 7.08 -4.47 -13.47
N GLN A 17 7.57 -3.87 -14.56
CA GLN A 17 6.74 -3.51 -15.68
C GLN A 17 6.16 -4.84 -16.21
N GLU A 18 5.13 -5.35 -15.55
CA GLU A 18 4.25 -6.37 -16.07
C GLU A 18 2.93 -5.65 -16.36
N ASP A 19 2.75 -5.33 -17.63
CA ASP A 19 1.45 -5.13 -18.23
C ASP A 19 0.61 -6.40 -18.00
N LYS A 20 -0.01 -6.48 -16.83
CA LYS A 20 -1.13 -7.37 -16.54
C LYS A 20 -2.28 -6.44 -16.23
N GLY A 21 -3.26 -6.39 -17.14
CA GLY A 21 -4.46 -5.55 -17.02
C GLY A 21 -5.33 -5.81 -15.76
N ASP A 22 -4.85 -6.61 -14.82
CA ASP A 22 -5.53 -7.03 -13.59
C ASP A 22 -4.94 -6.36 -12.32
N ALA A 23 -3.85 -5.60 -12.42
CA ALA A 23 -3.25 -4.94 -11.27
C ALA A 23 -3.98 -3.61 -10.96
N ILE A 24 -4.71 -3.58 -9.85
CA ILE A 24 -5.36 -2.36 -9.36
C ILE A 24 -4.29 -1.36 -8.89
N PRO A 25 -4.30 -0.10 -9.38
CA PRO A 25 -3.41 0.97 -8.91
C PRO A 25 -3.48 1.19 -7.39
N ASP A 26 -2.34 1.54 -6.79
CA ASP A 26 -2.21 1.79 -5.35
C ASP A 26 -3.19 2.90 -4.88
N GLU A 27 -3.46 3.94 -5.68
CA GLU A 27 -4.43 4.99 -5.32
C GLU A 27 -5.87 4.45 -5.24
N LEU A 28 -6.29 3.63 -6.20
CA LEU A 28 -7.64 3.05 -6.20
C LEU A 28 -7.81 2.06 -5.04
N LEU A 29 -6.76 1.29 -4.75
CA LEU A 29 -6.76 0.37 -3.63
C LEU A 29 -6.88 1.13 -2.29
N GLY A 30 -6.24 2.29 -2.17
CA GLY A 30 -6.39 3.19 -1.02
C GLY A 30 -7.85 3.64 -0.83
N LEU A 31 -8.56 4.02 -1.91
CA LEU A 31 -9.98 4.40 -1.84
C LEU A 31 -10.88 3.24 -1.39
N VAL A 32 -10.59 2.01 -1.80
CA VAL A 32 -11.32 0.82 -1.33
C VAL A 32 -11.09 0.61 0.17
N PHE A 33 -9.85 0.71 0.63
CA PHE A 33 -9.51 0.54 2.03
C PHE A 33 -10.07 1.66 2.92
N LEU A 34 -10.22 2.89 2.41
CA LEU A 34 -10.92 3.97 3.13
C LEU A 34 -12.38 3.64 3.43
N ARG A 35 -13.02 2.77 2.64
CA ARG A 35 -14.37 2.29 2.90
C ARG A 35 -14.42 1.13 3.90
N LEU A 36 -13.30 0.51 4.24
CA LEU A 36 -13.22 -0.47 5.32
C LEU A 36 -13.24 0.30 6.64
N THR A 37 -14.41 0.41 7.23
CA THR A 37 -14.65 1.18 8.46
C THR A 37 -14.04 0.53 9.71
N SER A 38 -13.69 -0.75 9.62
CA SER A 38 -13.13 -1.54 10.71
C SER A 38 -11.61 -1.61 10.65
N PRO A 39 -10.90 -1.19 11.71
CA PRO A 39 -9.44 -1.36 11.80
C PRO A 39 -9.01 -2.83 11.64
N LEU A 40 -9.84 -3.78 12.07
CA LEU A 40 -9.53 -5.20 11.95
C LEU A 40 -9.55 -5.69 10.49
N ASP A 41 -10.44 -5.13 9.67
CA ASP A 41 -10.52 -5.49 8.25
C ASP A 41 -9.35 -4.91 7.47
N LEU A 42 -8.85 -3.74 7.85
CA LEU A 42 -7.58 -3.21 7.35
C LEU A 42 -6.39 -4.12 7.73
N VAL A 43 -6.36 -4.62 8.96
CA VAL A 43 -5.33 -5.60 9.38
C VAL A 43 -5.42 -6.85 8.50
N ARG A 44 -6.60 -7.45 8.34
CA ARG A 44 -6.80 -8.63 7.47
C ARG A 44 -6.35 -8.37 6.02
N ALA A 45 -6.71 -7.22 5.47
CA ALA A 45 -6.29 -6.81 4.12
C ALA A 45 -4.75 -6.68 4.00
N ALA A 46 -4.08 -6.11 5.00
CA ALA A 46 -2.62 -6.00 5.03
C ALA A 46 -1.91 -7.37 5.12
N PHE A 47 -2.60 -8.40 5.59
CA PHE A 47 -2.09 -9.78 5.60
C PHE A 47 -2.34 -10.52 4.28
N ALA A 48 -3.28 -10.09 3.44
CA ALA A 48 -3.61 -10.77 2.19
C ALA A 48 -2.44 -10.74 1.18
N CYS A 49 -1.81 -9.57 0.97
CA CYS A 49 -0.63 -9.49 0.10
C CYS A 49 0.30 -8.32 0.43
N ARG A 50 1.52 -8.35 -0.12
CA ARG A 50 2.54 -7.31 0.12
C ARG A 50 2.16 -5.94 -0.47
N SER A 51 1.47 -5.90 -1.61
CA SER A 51 1.05 -4.63 -2.24
C SER A 51 0.05 -3.91 -1.34
N TRP A 52 -0.93 -4.65 -0.82
CA TRP A 52 -1.96 -4.09 0.05
C TRP A 52 -1.38 -3.58 1.36
N ARG A 53 -0.46 -4.33 1.95
CA ARG A 53 0.29 -3.88 3.13
C ARG A 53 1.04 -2.57 2.89
N LYS A 54 1.69 -2.43 1.73
CA LYS A 54 2.42 -1.22 1.36
C LYS A 54 1.48 -0.01 1.30
N VAL A 55 0.31 -0.16 0.68
CA VAL A 55 -0.70 0.91 0.60
C VAL A 55 -1.24 1.28 1.98
N ILE A 56 -1.63 0.29 2.79
CA ILE A 56 -2.19 0.53 4.14
C ILE A 56 -1.15 1.15 5.10
N ALA A 57 0.12 0.80 4.94
CA ALA A 57 1.20 1.36 5.76
C ALA A 57 1.71 2.73 5.27
N ALA A 58 1.25 3.21 4.11
CA ALA A 58 1.67 4.50 3.55
C ALA A 58 1.17 5.67 4.40
N GLU A 59 1.99 6.71 4.52
CA GLU A 59 1.65 7.92 5.28
C GLU A 59 0.42 8.62 4.67
N ASP A 60 0.35 8.70 3.34
CA ASP A 60 -0.77 9.30 2.62
C ASP A 60 -2.09 8.61 2.97
N PHE A 61 -2.09 7.28 3.06
CA PHE A 61 -3.27 6.51 3.44
C PHE A 61 -3.67 6.79 4.89
N ARG A 62 -2.72 6.90 5.82
CA ARG A 62 -3.01 7.21 7.23
C ARG A 62 -3.61 8.60 7.40
N VAL A 63 -3.07 9.60 6.72
CA VAL A 63 -3.60 10.96 6.71
C VAL A 63 -5.01 10.98 6.12
N LEU A 64 -5.22 10.31 5.00
CA LEU A 64 -6.55 10.21 4.38
C LEU A 64 -7.55 9.48 5.29
N SER A 65 -7.15 8.37 5.92
CA SER A 65 -7.99 7.60 6.83
C SER A 65 -8.39 8.41 8.07
N ALA A 66 -7.47 9.19 8.63
CA ALA A 66 -7.76 10.08 9.75
C ALA A 66 -8.76 11.18 9.36
N ARG A 67 -8.66 11.71 8.13
CA ARG A 67 -9.59 12.73 7.59
C ARG A 67 -10.95 12.17 7.21
N HIS A 68 -11.01 10.89 6.83
CA HIS A 68 -12.23 10.24 6.40
C HIS A 68 -13.21 10.00 7.56
N GLY A 69 -12.75 10.11 8.82
CA GLY A 69 -13.60 10.05 10.01
C GLY A 69 -14.16 8.64 10.30
N ALA A 70 -14.46 8.38 11.57
CA ALA A 70 -15.20 7.18 11.96
C ALA A 70 -16.63 7.24 11.39
N PRO A 71 -17.21 6.11 10.94
CA PRO A 71 -18.56 6.10 10.39
C PRO A 71 -19.57 6.61 11.43
N SER A 72 -20.45 7.51 11.02
CA SER A 72 -21.71 7.72 11.72
C SER A 72 -22.50 6.39 11.72
N PRO A 73 -23.05 5.97 12.88
CA PRO A 73 -23.72 4.68 13.07
C PRO A 73 -24.96 4.50 12.20
#